data_AF-A0A9P9EYN4-F1
#
_entry.id   AF-A0A9P9EYN4-F1
#
_cell.length_a   1.000
_cell.length_b   1.000
_cell.length_c   1.000
_cell.angle_alpha   90.00
_cell.angle_beta   90.00
_cell.angle_gamma   90.00
#
_symmetry.space_group_name_H-M   'P 1'
#
loop_
_entity.id
_entity.type
_entity.pdbx_description
1 polymer ?
#
loop_
_entity_poly.entity_id
_entity_poly.type
_entity_poly.pdbx_seq_one_letter_code
_entity_poly.pdbx_strand_id
1 'polypeptide(L)'
;MRSFLARVTGTPRARLKILQALKLPDCDYVFLSGHGEEARGQYLRGKAFLTLAKGEHVKGVHLKMTGRLSLQHHGADKFDSNKWEINDFFLHEWDPFLVQGPFEQQSTGWRTYEWPFELFIQGNQQESFRGCSHCGITYTLEASTFCEGPSNGILSFAPIRILRSPPLSDFDLMDPVTAQGKWAGKVEYNVTVRHRAIALGGLVPIDAQLRKLEPGVQITMAKFYLRETHALNDRFLPDLVTYEGQRIVTEWPLSLDATGIRIPAWQEYLELPKVVRRCSPDFNICGITIKHTLHFEATLGDSDGAELEYQVSIPVVLFVSPELPVNGWGVFAQEPIIGTDDAVHKDALSEGIHVPPKYIEEVGGINDCASPPPPYDPF
;
A
#
# COMPACT_ATOMS: atom_id res chain seq x y z
N MET A 1 39.41 -7.81 -26.41
CA MET A 1 39.50 -9.25 -26.71
C MET A 1 39.42 -10.03 -25.40
N ARG A 2 38.26 -10.61 -25.10
CA ARG A 2 38.03 -11.40 -23.88
C ARG A 2 38.47 -12.83 -24.16
N SER A 3 39.43 -13.34 -23.39
CA SER A 3 40.01 -14.68 -23.58
C SER A 3 38.98 -15.77 -23.25
N PHE A 4 38.74 -16.65 -24.23
CA PHE A 4 37.72 -17.69 -24.30
C PHE A 4 38.17 -19.05 -23.68
N LEU A 5 39.20 -19.06 -22.83
CA LEU A 5 39.87 -20.30 -22.39
C LEU A 5 39.84 -20.60 -20.88
N ALA A 6 38.84 -20.10 -20.14
CA ALA A 6 38.60 -20.51 -18.75
C ALA A 6 37.42 -21.52 -18.61
N ARG A 7 37.14 -22.31 -19.66
CA ARG A 7 35.95 -23.19 -19.72
C ARG A 7 36.21 -24.70 -19.63
N VAL A 8 37.44 -25.15 -19.37
CA VAL A 8 37.74 -26.60 -19.34
C VAL A 8 38.74 -26.92 -18.23
N THR A 9 38.27 -26.98 -16.99
CA THR A 9 38.79 -27.81 -15.87
C THR A 9 37.78 -27.69 -14.73
N GLY A 10 36.72 -28.49 -14.80
CA GLY A 10 35.67 -28.55 -13.80
C GLY A 10 36.15 -29.28 -12.55
N THR A 11 36.84 -28.58 -11.66
CA THR A 11 36.61 -28.81 -10.22
C THR A 11 35.28 -28.14 -9.88
N PRO A 12 34.36 -28.80 -9.17
CA PRO A 12 33.15 -28.13 -8.72
C PRO A 12 33.58 -27.09 -7.69
N ARG A 13 33.85 -25.85 -8.14
CA ARG A 13 33.87 -24.68 -7.26
C ARG A 13 32.53 -24.69 -6.58
N ALA A 14 32.54 -24.98 -5.28
CA ALA A 14 31.38 -24.94 -4.41
C ALA A 14 30.62 -23.64 -4.69
N ARG A 15 29.51 -23.75 -5.42
CA ARG A 15 28.50 -22.71 -5.45
C ARG A 15 27.79 -22.84 -4.13
N LEU A 16 28.26 -22.08 -3.15
CA LEU A 16 27.66 -21.96 -1.83
C LEU A 16 26.32 -21.24 -2.03
N LYS A 17 25.27 -22.02 -2.34
CA LYS A 17 23.89 -21.58 -2.31
C LYS A 17 23.47 -21.64 -0.85
N ILE A 18 23.40 -20.48 -0.21
CA ILE A 18 22.85 -20.37 1.13
C ILE A 18 21.34 -20.54 1.01
N LEU A 19 20.86 -21.74 1.33
CA LEU A 19 19.47 -22.04 1.67
C LEU A 19 19.39 -22.04 3.20
N GLN A 20 19.58 -20.88 3.83
CA GLN A 20 19.26 -20.68 5.25
C GLN A 20 17.99 -19.84 5.30
N ALA A 21 16.85 -20.54 5.28
CA ALA A 21 15.53 -19.93 5.26
C ALA A 21 15.20 -19.36 6.65
N LEU A 22 15.62 -18.13 6.92
CA LEU A 22 15.05 -17.33 8.00
C LEU A 22 13.62 -16.98 7.59
N LYS A 23 12.62 -17.69 8.11
CA LYS A 23 11.19 -17.42 7.87
C LYS A 23 10.74 -16.28 8.80
N LEU A 24 10.99 -15.04 8.38
CA LEU A 24 10.50 -13.82 9.05
C LEU A 24 8.99 -13.60 8.74
N PRO A 25 8.33 -12.71 9.51
CA PRO A 25 7.15 -12.92 10.38
C PRO A 25 5.90 -13.61 9.77
N ASP A 26 4.95 -13.98 10.65
CA ASP A 26 3.66 -14.56 10.26
C ASP A 26 2.86 -13.65 9.29
N CYS A 27 3.02 -12.33 9.44
CA CYS A 27 2.61 -11.29 8.49
C CYS A 27 3.72 -10.24 8.41
N ASP A 28 4.03 -9.76 7.21
CA ASP A 28 5.05 -8.73 6.95
C ASP A 28 4.46 -7.30 6.92
N TYR A 29 3.35 -7.09 7.63
CA TYR A 29 2.69 -5.81 7.78
C TYR A 29 2.02 -5.64 9.15
N VAL A 30 1.76 -4.39 9.53
CA VAL A 30 1.09 -3.96 10.77
C VAL A 30 0.06 -2.89 10.38
N PHE A 31 -1.14 -2.96 10.94
CA PHE A 31 -2.21 -2.00 10.69
C PHE A 31 -2.39 -1.07 11.89
N LEU A 32 -2.33 0.23 11.60
CA LEU A 32 -2.68 1.28 12.54
C LEU A 32 -3.96 1.96 12.03
N SER A 33 -4.91 2.23 12.92
CA SER A 33 -6.13 2.98 12.59
C SER A 33 -5.99 4.42 13.09
N GLY A 34 -6.33 5.40 12.27
CA GLY A 34 -6.20 6.83 12.62
C GLY A 34 -4.80 7.42 12.39
N HIS A 35 -4.64 8.70 12.76
CA HIS A 35 -3.38 9.45 12.63
C HIS A 35 -2.95 10.10 13.94
N GLY A 36 -1.63 10.21 14.18
CA GLY A 36 -1.13 10.92 15.36
C GLY A 36 -1.46 10.22 16.68
N GLU A 37 -2.01 10.96 17.65
CA GLU A 37 -2.20 10.51 19.04
C GLU A 37 -3.43 9.60 19.25
N GLU A 38 -4.42 9.66 18.35
CA GLU A 38 -5.60 8.77 18.38
C GLU A 38 -5.28 7.34 17.92
N ALA A 39 -4.18 7.18 17.18
CA ALA A 39 -3.82 5.89 16.64
C ALA A 39 -3.34 4.94 17.74
N ARG A 40 -3.90 3.73 17.75
CA ARG A 40 -3.49 2.68 18.68
C ARG A 40 -2.33 1.89 18.09
N GLY A 41 -1.32 1.64 18.91
CA GLY A 41 -0.19 0.80 18.54
C GLY A 41 -0.57 -0.68 18.43
N GLN A 42 0.25 -1.44 17.71
CA GLN A 42 0.04 -2.87 17.50
C GLN A 42 1.39 -3.61 17.64
N TYR A 43 1.34 -4.86 18.13
CA TYR A 43 2.53 -5.70 18.19
C TYR A 43 2.88 -6.29 16.83
N LEU A 44 4.12 -6.08 16.39
CA LEU A 44 4.79 -6.89 15.39
C LEU A 44 5.39 -8.11 16.09
N ARG A 45 4.97 -9.31 15.71
CA ARG A 45 5.47 -10.57 16.28
C ARG A 45 5.91 -11.50 15.17
N GLY A 46 6.91 -12.32 15.46
CA GLY A 46 7.38 -13.33 14.53
C GLY A 46 8.43 -14.22 15.16
N LYS A 47 9.01 -15.07 14.32
CA LYS A 47 10.06 -16.02 14.73
C LYS A 47 11.24 -15.88 13.78
N ALA A 48 12.44 -15.91 14.33
CA ALA A 48 13.69 -15.98 13.59
C ALA A 48 14.15 -17.44 13.57
N PHE A 49 14.40 -17.98 12.37
CA PHE A 49 14.90 -19.34 12.16
C PHE A 49 16.33 -19.35 11.60
N LEU A 50 17.25 -20.06 12.25
CA LEU A 50 18.60 -20.28 11.74
C LEU A 50 18.82 -21.76 11.50
N THR A 51 19.12 -22.15 10.25
CA THR A 51 19.49 -23.52 9.91
C THR A 51 20.97 -23.60 9.58
N LEU A 52 21.73 -24.40 10.32
CA LEU A 52 23.17 -24.59 10.16
C LEU A 52 23.48 -25.99 9.63
N ALA A 53 24.42 -26.09 8.70
CA ALA A 53 24.94 -27.38 8.25
C ALA A 53 25.83 -28.01 9.34
N LYS A 54 26.08 -29.32 9.21
CA LYS A 54 27.05 -30.04 10.04
C LYS A 54 28.44 -29.40 9.92
N GLY A 55 29.00 -28.94 11.04
CA GLY A 55 30.32 -28.31 11.11
C GLY A 55 30.34 -26.79 11.03
N GLU A 56 29.20 -26.13 10.80
CA GLU A 56 29.11 -24.66 10.90
C GLU A 56 28.99 -24.22 12.36
N HIS A 57 29.71 -23.16 12.71
CA HIS A 57 29.70 -22.57 14.04
C HIS A 57 29.33 -21.09 13.93
N VAL A 58 28.19 -20.74 14.51
CA VAL A 58 27.66 -19.36 14.62
C VAL A 58 27.33 -19.13 16.08
N LYS A 59 27.69 -17.96 16.63
CA LYS A 59 27.44 -17.62 18.04
C LYS A 59 25.99 -17.21 18.26
N GLY A 60 25.41 -16.51 17.29
CA GLY A 60 24.05 -16.05 17.35
C GLY A 60 23.63 -15.23 16.14
N VAL A 61 22.45 -14.63 16.27
CA VAL A 61 21.84 -13.72 15.30
C VAL A 61 21.57 -12.39 15.97
N HIS A 62 21.99 -11.30 15.34
CA HIS A 62 21.49 -9.97 15.63
C HIS A 62 20.27 -9.71 14.76
N LEU A 63 19.21 -9.21 15.38
CA LEU A 63 18.00 -8.76 14.69
C LEU A 63 17.86 -7.26 14.94
N LYS A 64 17.55 -6.50 13.89
CA LYS A 64 17.21 -5.09 14.01
C LYS A 64 16.14 -4.70 13.01
N MET A 65 15.32 -3.72 13.37
CA MET A 65 14.34 -3.10 12.49
C MET A 65 14.74 -1.65 12.24
N THR A 66 14.80 -1.24 10.98
CA THR A 66 15.19 0.11 10.58
C THR A 66 14.09 0.74 9.73
N GLY A 67 13.63 1.93 10.12
CA GLY A 67 12.76 2.79 9.32
C GLY A 67 13.59 3.86 8.61
N ARG A 68 13.49 3.88 7.28
CA ARG A 68 14.26 4.79 6.40
C ARG A 68 13.33 5.69 5.61
N LEU A 69 13.64 6.98 5.62
CA LEU A 69 13.12 7.97 4.68
C LEU A 69 14.15 8.11 3.55
N SER A 70 13.73 7.88 2.32
CA SER A 70 14.56 8.10 1.13
C SER A 70 14.00 9.28 0.36
N LEU A 71 14.85 10.24 0.01
CA LEU A 71 14.52 11.45 -0.74
C LEU A 71 15.52 11.64 -1.87
N GLN A 72 15.05 11.98 -3.07
CA GLN A 72 15.92 12.32 -4.18
C GLN A 72 16.25 13.82 -4.14
N HIS A 73 17.55 14.15 -4.15
CA HIS A 73 17.99 15.54 -4.20
C HIS A 73 17.74 16.14 -5.59
N HIS A 74 17.19 17.35 -5.62
CA HIS A 74 17.10 18.17 -6.83
C HIS A 74 18.15 19.28 -6.78
N GLY A 75 19.38 18.97 -7.19
CA GLY A 75 20.42 19.96 -7.44
C GLY A 75 20.46 20.29 -8.93
N ALA A 76 20.42 21.58 -9.28
CA ALA A 76 20.56 22.09 -10.64
C ALA A 76 22.00 21.89 -11.16
N ASP A 77 22.37 20.64 -11.44
CA ASP A 77 23.48 20.33 -12.31
C ASP A 77 23.19 19.01 -13.04
N LYS A 78 23.14 19.07 -14.37
CA LYS A 78 22.69 17.97 -15.25
C LYS A 78 23.62 16.73 -15.24
N PHE A 79 24.60 16.70 -14.35
CA PHE A 79 25.60 15.64 -14.25
C PHE A 79 25.45 14.73 -13.02
N ASP A 80 24.63 15.07 -12.02
CA ASP A 80 24.58 14.30 -10.75
C ASP A 80 23.15 14.08 -10.20
N SER A 81 22.19 13.84 -11.10
CA SER A 81 20.75 13.70 -10.80
C SER A 81 20.32 12.47 -9.98
N ASN A 82 21.27 11.70 -9.42
CA ASN A 82 21.01 10.42 -8.75
C ASN A 82 21.42 10.36 -7.28
N LYS A 83 21.69 11.49 -6.63
CA LYS A 83 21.97 11.47 -5.19
C LYS A 83 20.67 11.30 -4.40
N TRP A 84 20.55 10.16 -3.73
CA TRP A 84 19.50 9.90 -2.73
C TRP A 84 20.01 10.28 -1.36
N GLU A 85 19.23 11.04 -0.63
CA GLU A 85 19.37 11.25 0.79
C GLU A 85 18.59 10.18 1.53
N ILE A 86 19.27 9.43 2.40
CA ILE A 86 18.69 8.37 3.21
C ILE A 86 18.81 8.81 4.66
N ASN A 87 17.67 8.96 5.33
CA ASN A 87 17.59 9.31 6.73
C ASN A 87 16.92 8.16 7.50
N ASP A 88 17.70 7.53 8.39
CA ASP A 88 17.21 6.48 9.28
C ASP A 88 16.55 7.17 10.49
N PHE A 89 15.22 7.17 10.53
CA PHE A 89 14.44 7.84 11.58
C PHE A 89 13.98 6.88 12.69
N PHE A 90 14.09 5.57 12.46
CA PHE A 90 13.69 4.54 13.42
C PHE A 90 14.72 3.41 13.42
N LEU A 91 15.17 3.02 14.61
CA LEU A 91 16.04 1.87 14.83
C LEU A 91 15.61 1.15 16.09
N HIS A 92 15.31 -0.14 15.97
CA HIS A 92 15.11 -1.03 17.10
C HIS A 92 16.06 -2.21 16.96
N GLU A 93 16.83 -2.50 18.01
CA GLU A 93 17.75 -3.64 18.04
C GLU A 93 17.32 -4.57 19.18
N TRP A 94 17.15 -5.85 18.87
CA TRP A 94 16.88 -6.87 19.88
C TRP A 94 18.19 -7.32 20.52
N ASP A 95 18.10 -7.81 21.75
CA ASP A 95 19.21 -8.52 22.37
C ASP A 95 19.66 -9.69 21.48
N PRO A 96 20.98 -9.98 21.40
CA PRO A 96 21.48 -10.98 20.47
C PRO A 96 20.91 -12.37 20.76
N PHE A 97 20.32 -12.99 19.74
CA PHE A 97 19.81 -14.35 19.85
C PHE A 97 20.96 -15.35 19.83
N LEU A 98 21.32 -15.85 21.01
CA LEU A 98 22.44 -16.78 21.15
C LEU A 98 22.03 -18.20 20.78
N VAL A 99 22.93 -18.88 20.06
CA VAL A 99 22.86 -20.33 19.87
C VAL A 99 23.21 -21.00 21.18
N GLN A 100 22.20 -21.50 21.89
CA GLN A 100 22.37 -22.28 23.12
C GLN A 100 22.35 -23.79 22.79
N GLY A 101 22.86 -24.62 23.71
CA GLY A 101 23.10 -26.08 23.53
C GLY A 101 21.86 -26.90 23.09
N PRO A 102 22.06 -28.18 22.72
CA PRO A 102 21.39 -28.82 21.60
C PRO A 102 19.88 -29.05 21.80
N PHE A 103 19.07 -28.52 20.88
CA PHE A 103 17.70 -28.98 20.62
C PHE A 103 17.77 -30.04 19.52
N GLU A 104 17.34 -31.27 19.83
CA GLU A 104 17.17 -32.47 18.99
C GLU A 104 18.16 -32.71 17.83
N GLN A 105 18.96 -33.77 17.96
CA GLN A 105 19.55 -34.45 16.81
C GLN A 105 18.44 -35.04 15.94
N GLN A 106 17.91 -34.28 14.97
CA GLN A 106 17.33 -34.93 13.80
C GLN A 106 18.48 -35.51 12.97
N SER A 107 18.32 -36.77 12.60
CA SER A 107 19.26 -37.66 11.88
C SER A 107 19.68 -37.18 10.48
N THR A 108 19.51 -35.90 10.19
CA THR A 108 19.60 -35.27 8.87
C THR A 108 20.56 -34.09 8.90
N GLY A 109 21.82 -34.24 9.31
CA GLY A 109 22.95 -33.34 8.95
C GLY A 109 22.85 -31.79 9.15
N TRP A 110 21.74 -31.27 9.68
CA TRP A 110 21.36 -29.87 9.76
C TRP A 110 20.80 -29.60 11.17
N ARG A 111 21.07 -28.41 11.72
CA ARG A 111 20.56 -27.96 13.03
C ARG A 111 19.75 -26.70 12.83
N THR A 112 18.53 -26.66 13.37
CA THR A 112 17.66 -25.49 13.28
C THR A 112 17.43 -24.88 14.66
N TYR A 113 17.56 -23.56 14.76
CA TYR A 113 17.31 -22.76 15.95
C TYR A 113 16.16 -21.81 15.69
N GLU A 114 15.34 -21.57 16.70
CA GLU A 114 14.15 -20.72 16.64
C GLU A 114 14.14 -19.74 17.81
N TRP A 115 13.93 -18.45 17.51
CA TRP A 115 13.78 -17.41 18.52
C TRP A 115 12.54 -16.56 18.23
N PRO A 116 11.59 -16.43 19.16
CA PRO A 116 10.50 -15.48 19.01
C PRO A 116 11.02 -14.06 19.17
N PHE A 117 10.43 -13.12 18.42
CA PHE A 117 10.64 -11.69 18.62
C PHE A 117 9.30 -10.98 18.69
N GLU A 118 9.28 -9.91 19.46
CA GLU A 118 8.16 -8.98 19.51
C GLU A 118 8.66 -7.54 19.55
N LEU A 119 7.90 -6.65 18.93
CA LEU A 119 8.11 -5.21 18.96
C LEU A 119 6.74 -4.53 18.97
N PHE A 120 6.52 -3.65 19.95
CA PHE A 120 5.34 -2.81 19.96
C PHE A 120 5.53 -1.62 19.02
N ILE A 121 4.79 -1.60 17.92
CA ILE A 121 4.75 -0.48 16.98
C ILE A 121 3.82 0.57 17.54
N GLN A 122 4.37 1.75 17.85
CA GLN A 122 3.60 2.85 18.41
C GLN A 122 2.58 3.38 17.40
N GLY A 123 1.44 3.85 17.89
CA GLY A 123 0.36 4.37 17.04
C GLY A 123 0.75 5.60 16.22
N ASN A 124 1.73 6.39 16.66
CA ASN A 124 2.28 7.54 15.95
C ASN A 124 3.41 7.18 14.96
N GLN A 125 3.74 5.88 14.79
CA GLN A 125 4.81 5.44 13.91
C GLN A 125 4.50 5.74 12.43
N GLN A 126 5.45 6.27 11.67
CA GLN A 126 5.18 6.70 10.29
C GLN A 126 4.71 5.57 9.39
N GLU A 127 3.70 5.82 8.57
CA GLU A 127 3.20 4.83 7.60
C GLU A 127 4.22 4.58 6.47
N SER A 128 4.25 3.34 5.98
CA SER A 128 5.13 2.91 4.88
C SER A 128 4.63 3.36 3.52
N PHE A 129 5.47 4.08 2.79
CA PHE A 129 5.13 4.67 1.52
C PHE A 129 6.13 4.32 0.41
N ARG A 130 5.61 3.87 -0.75
CA ARG A 130 6.37 3.67 -2.01
C ARG A 130 5.46 3.88 -3.23
N GLY A 131 5.19 5.14 -3.56
CA GLY A 131 4.39 5.54 -4.74
C GLY A 131 5.00 6.67 -5.58
N CYS A 132 5.89 7.46 -4.98
CA CYS A 132 6.54 8.60 -5.60
C CYS A 132 7.94 8.18 -6.08
N SER A 133 8.34 8.65 -7.27
CA SER A 133 9.68 8.40 -7.82
C SER A 133 10.80 9.08 -7.02
N HIS A 134 10.46 10.05 -6.19
CA HIS A 134 11.43 10.93 -5.51
C HIS A 134 11.44 10.77 -3.99
N CYS A 135 10.47 10.06 -3.40
CA CYS A 135 10.44 9.86 -1.96
C CYS A 135 9.82 8.51 -1.56
N GLY A 136 10.22 8.00 -0.39
CA GLY A 136 9.66 6.76 0.16
C GLY A 136 9.99 6.58 1.63
N ILE A 137 9.11 5.90 2.35
CA ILE A 137 9.29 5.48 3.74
C ILE A 137 9.21 3.96 3.79
N THR A 138 10.27 3.31 4.26
CA THR A 138 10.36 1.85 4.30
C THR A 138 10.82 1.38 5.66
N TYR A 139 10.26 0.27 6.14
CA TYR A 139 10.79 -0.46 7.29
C TYR A 139 11.39 -1.78 6.83
N THR A 140 12.57 -2.10 7.34
CA THR A 140 13.27 -3.35 7.03
C THR A 140 13.69 -4.03 8.31
N LEU A 141 13.33 -5.30 8.45
CA LEU A 141 13.87 -6.21 9.44
C LEU A 141 15.13 -6.83 8.87
N GLU A 142 16.28 -6.58 9.48
CA GLU A 142 17.59 -7.09 9.06
C GLU A 142 18.10 -8.05 10.13
N ALA A 143 18.48 -9.25 9.72
CA ALA A 143 19.06 -10.27 10.57
C ALA A 143 20.48 -10.57 10.11
N SER A 144 21.45 -10.48 11.02
CA SER A 144 22.85 -10.79 10.74
C SER A 144 23.41 -11.84 11.69
N THR A 145 24.08 -12.85 11.15
CA THR A 145 24.80 -13.82 11.98
C THR A 145 26.13 -13.23 12.46
N PHE A 146 26.57 -13.63 13.65
CA PHE A 146 27.90 -13.25 14.14
C PHE A 146 28.66 -14.45 14.72
N CYS A 147 29.97 -14.44 14.55
CA CYS A 147 30.89 -15.50 14.94
C CYS A 147 32.07 -14.92 15.74
N GLU A 148 32.77 -15.76 16.51
CA GLU A 148 34.02 -15.39 17.18
C GLU A 148 35.19 -15.43 16.17
N GLY A 149 35.26 -14.44 15.29
CA GLY A 149 36.30 -14.30 14.27
C GLY A 149 35.97 -13.24 13.21
N PRO A 150 36.91 -12.91 12.30
CA PRO A 150 36.76 -11.83 11.30
C PRO A 150 35.88 -12.23 10.10
N SER A 151 34.86 -13.07 10.30
CA SER A 151 33.93 -13.46 9.24
C SER A 151 32.83 -12.41 9.07
N ASN A 152 32.55 -12.02 7.83
CA ASN A 152 31.38 -11.20 7.51
C ASN A 152 30.10 -11.99 7.84
N GLY A 153 29.25 -11.41 8.68
CA GLY A 153 27.95 -11.98 9.03
C GLY A 153 27.05 -12.17 7.81
N ILE A 154 26.33 -13.29 7.75
CA ILE A 154 25.28 -13.53 6.75
C ILE A 154 24.14 -12.58 7.04
N LEU A 155 23.71 -11.80 6.04
CA LEU A 155 22.60 -10.86 6.14
C LEU A 155 21.37 -11.43 5.44
N SER A 156 20.26 -11.52 6.17
CA SER A 156 18.92 -11.73 5.63
C SER A 156 18.06 -10.52 5.96
N PHE A 157 17.06 -10.22 5.13
CA PHE A 157 16.17 -9.10 5.38
C PHE A 157 14.73 -9.42 4.98
N ALA A 158 13.77 -8.80 5.67
CA ALA A 158 12.36 -8.80 5.31
C ALA A 158 11.83 -7.36 5.38
N PRO A 159 11.23 -6.85 4.28
CA PRO A 159 10.53 -5.58 4.35
C PRO A 159 9.28 -5.72 5.20
N ILE A 160 9.00 -4.73 6.05
CA ILE A 160 7.78 -4.65 6.86
C ILE A 160 7.00 -3.42 6.40
N ARG A 161 5.67 -3.55 6.21
CA ARG A 161 4.79 -2.39 5.99
C ARG A 161 4.04 -2.02 7.24
N ILE A 162 4.17 -0.76 7.63
CA ILE A 162 3.21 -0.11 8.52
C ILE A 162 2.15 0.50 7.61
N LEU A 163 0.91 0.08 7.75
CA LEU A 163 -0.23 0.51 6.94
C LEU A 163 -1.17 1.33 7.81
N ARG A 164 -1.79 2.37 7.24
CA ARG A 164 -2.84 3.12 7.92
C ARG A 164 -4.16 3.02 7.20
N SER A 165 -5.20 2.99 8.03
CA SER A 165 -6.59 3.13 7.61
C SER A 165 -7.18 4.36 8.29
N PRO A 166 -8.09 5.09 7.61
CA PRO A 166 -8.88 6.13 8.25
C PRO A 166 -9.57 5.57 9.51
N PRO A 167 -9.70 6.38 10.56
CA PRO A 167 -10.43 5.96 11.75
C PRO A 167 -11.92 5.79 11.42
N LEU A 168 -12.60 4.90 12.16
CA LEU A 168 -14.04 4.66 12.01
C LEU A 168 -14.89 5.91 12.28
N SER A 169 -14.32 6.92 12.93
CA SER A 169 -14.96 8.21 13.21
C SER A 169 -14.97 9.17 12.02
N ASP A 170 -14.24 8.89 10.94
CA ASP A 170 -14.21 9.74 9.73
C ASP A 170 -15.44 9.49 8.86
N PHE A 171 -16.62 9.65 9.45
CA PHE A 171 -17.91 9.44 8.77
C PHE A 171 -18.09 10.34 7.55
N ASP A 172 -17.51 11.53 7.56
CA ASP A 172 -17.51 12.44 6.42
C ASP A 172 -16.93 11.79 5.15
N LEU A 173 -15.99 10.84 5.29
CA LEU A 173 -15.42 10.12 4.15
C LEU A 173 -16.37 9.05 3.59
N MET A 174 -17.42 8.68 4.33
CA MET A 174 -18.45 7.74 3.91
C MET A 174 -19.63 8.43 3.23
N ASP A 175 -19.75 9.74 3.36
CA ASP A 175 -20.81 10.50 2.72
C ASP A 175 -20.62 10.57 1.19
N PRO A 176 -21.72 10.44 0.42
CA PRO A 176 -21.69 10.63 -1.02
C PRO A 176 -21.34 12.08 -1.36
N VAL A 177 -20.52 12.24 -2.41
CA VAL A 177 -20.14 13.57 -2.91
C VAL A 177 -20.59 13.73 -4.34
N THR A 178 -21.38 14.77 -4.57
CA THR A 178 -21.97 15.10 -5.88
C THR A 178 -21.40 16.39 -6.42
N ALA A 179 -20.90 16.34 -7.66
CA ALA A 179 -20.58 17.50 -8.48
C ALA A 179 -21.64 17.65 -9.58
N GLN A 180 -22.31 18.81 -9.59
CA GLN A 180 -23.35 19.12 -10.57
C GLN A 180 -23.14 20.51 -11.17
N GLY A 181 -23.51 20.67 -12.43
CA GLY A 181 -23.33 21.95 -13.11
C GLY A 181 -23.68 21.87 -14.59
N LYS A 182 -23.28 22.90 -15.35
CA LYS A 182 -23.53 23.00 -16.78
C LYS A 182 -22.24 23.35 -17.52
N TRP A 183 -21.96 22.63 -18.60
CA TRP A 183 -20.88 22.96 -19.52
C TRP A 183 -21.40 23.84 -20.64
N ALA A 184 -20.93 25.09 -20.67
CA ALA A 184 -21.30 26.12 -21.64
C ALA A 184 -22.83 26.35 -21.81
N GLY A 185 -23.65 25.95 -20.84
CA GLY A 185 -25.11 25.98 -20.94
C GLY A 185 -25.71 24.91 -21.89
N LYS A 186 -24.87 24.10 -22.54
CA LYS A 186 -25.23 23.11 -23.56
C LYS A 186 -25.60 21.75 -22.99
N VAL A 187 -24.87 21.33 -21.95
CA VAL A 187 -25.06 20.04 -21.28
C VAL A 187 -25.01 20.26 -19.78
N GLU A 188 -25.99 19.71 -19.07
CA GLU A 188 -26.00 19.61 -17.61
C GLU A 188 -25.38 18.28 -17.20
N TYR A 189 -24.46 18.32 -16.24
CA TYR A 189 -23.81 17.13 -15.68
C TYR A 189 -24.20 16.98 -14.21
N ASN A 190 -24.30 15.73 -13.79
CA ASN A 190 -24.44 15.34 -12.40
C ASN A 190 -23.60 14.08 -12.17
N VAL A 191 -22.58 14.16 -11.31
CA VAL A 191 -21.64 13.09 -11.03
C VAL A 191 -21.55 12.90 -9.53
N THR A 192 -21.80 11.70 -9.05
CA THR A 192 -21.74 11.34 -7.63
C THR A 192 -20.77 10.19 -7.42
N VAL A 193 -19.90 10.32 -6.43
CA VAL A 193 -19.14 9.20 -5.85
C VAL A 193 -19.84 8.82 -4.55
N ARG A 194 -20.19 7.54 -4.37
CA ARG A 194 -21.05 7.13 -3.24
C ARG A 194 -20.39 7.29 -1.87
N HIS A 195 -19.06 7.28 -1.83
CA HIS A 195 -18.23 7.61 -0.66
C HIS A 195 -16.85 8.06 -1.13
N ARG A 196 -16.13 8.82 -0.30
CA ARG A 196 -14.80 9.36 -0.63
C ARG A 196 -13.66 8.43 -0.25
N ALA A 197 -13.81 7.62 0.79
CA ALA A 197 -12.77 6.69 1.24
C ALA A 197 -12.83 5.39 0.45
N ILE A 198 -11.83 5.18 -0.41
CA ILE A 198 -11.81 4.05 -1.34
C ILE A 198 -10.62 3.16 -1.04
N ALA A 199 -10.88 1.86 -0.84
CA ALA A 199 -9.84 0.88 -0.63
C ALA A 199 -8.95 0.74 -1.88
N LEU A 200 -7.63 0.81 -1.70
CA LEU A 200 -6.65 0.64 -2.76
C LEU A 200 -6.79 -0.75 -3.39
N GLY A 201 -6.90 -0.83 -4.73
CA GLY A 201 -7.15 -2.08 -5.44
C GLY A 201 -8.62 -2.57 -5.41
N GLY A 202 -9.50 -1.80 -4.75
CA GLY A 202 -10.95 -1.97 -4.77
C GLY A 202 -11.62 -1.25 -5.95
N LEU A 203 -12.87 -0.81 -5.73
CA LEU A 203 -13.72 -0.22 -6.75
C LEU A 203 -14.18 1.19 -6.35
N VAL A 204 -14.23 2.12 -7.31
CA VAL A 204 -14.85 3.44 -7.11
C VAL A 204 -16.33 3.38 -7.53
N PRO A 205 -17.28 3.43 -6.59
CA PRO A 205 -18.70 3.41 -6.93
C PRO A 205 -19.17 4.79 -7.40
N ILE A 206 -19.59 4.89 -8.66
CA ILE A 206 -20.05 6.14 -9.27
C ILE A 206 -21.50 6.07 -9.75
N ASP A 207 -22.16 7.22 -9.71
CA ASP A 207 -23.43 7.48 -10.38
C ASP A 207 -23.28 8.78 -11.18
N ALA A 208 -23.31 8.71 -12.51
CA ALA A 208 -23.06 9.85 -13.39
C ALA A 208 -24.16 10.00 -14.45
N GLN A 209 -24.52 11.24 -14.78
CA GLN A 209 -25.56 11.56 -15.75
C GLN A 209 -25.21 12.82 -16.54
N LEU A 210 -25.43 12.78 -17.86
CA LEU A 210 -25.33 13.93 -18.75
C LEU A 210 -26.67 14.21 -19.42
N ARG A 211 -27.21 15.42 -19.25
CA ARG A 211 -28.46 15.88 -19.89
C ARG A 211 -28.16 16.97 -20.91
N LYS A 212 -28.43 16.70 -22.18
CA LYS A 212 -28.37 17.71 -23.24
C LYS A 212 -29.45 18.77 -23.02
N LEU A 213 -29.06 20.04 -23.05
CA LEU A 213 -29.95 21.20 -22.93
C LEU A 213 -30.18 21.88 -24.29
N GLU A 214 -29.17 21.87 -25.15
CA GLU A 214 -29.23 22.48 -26.48
C GLU A 214 -29.41 21.41 -27.59
N PRO A 215 -30.39 21.57 -28.51
CA PRO A 215 -30.54 20.68 -29.65
C PRO A 215 -29.32 20.73 -30.58
N GLY A 216 -28.89 19.58 -31.10
CA GLY A 216 -27.77 19.51 -32.04
C GLY A 216 -26.40 19.22 -31.42
N VAL A 217 -26.25 19.41 -30.10
CA VAL A 217 -25.03 19.03 -29.38
C VAL A 217 -24.88 17.51 -29.35
N GLN A 218 -23.70 17.02 -29.71
CA GLN A 218 -23.30 15.62 -29.63
C GLN A 218 -22.30 15.42 -28.50
N ILE A 219 -22.43 14.32 -27.77
CA ILE A 219 -21.41 13.90 -26.80
C ILE A 219 -20.63 12.82 -27.53
N THR A 220 -19.35 13.07 -27.84
CA THR A 220 -18.54 12.17 -28.67
C THR A 220 -17.62 11.29 -27.85
N MET A 221 -17.23 11.76 -26.66
CA MET A 221 -16.46 11.01 -25.68
C MET A 221 -16.95 11.30 -24.27
N ALA A 222 -16.93 10.29 -23.41
CA ALA A 222 -17.04 10.45 -21.96
C ALA A 222 -16.12 9.45 -21.28
N LYS A 223 -15.35 9.88 -20.28
CA LYS A 223 -14.48 9.00 -19.51
C LYS A 223 -14.29 9.50 -18.09
N PHE A 224 -13.97 8.58 -17.20
CA PHE A 224 -13.38 8.91 -15.91
C PHE A 224 -11.86 8.73 -15.98
N TYR A 225 -11.12 9.52 -15.23
CA TYR A 225 -9.72 9.22 -14.95
C TYR A 225 -9.34 9.62 -13.53
N LEU A 226 -8.41 8.89 -12.95
CA LEU A 226 -7.92 9.17 -11.60
C LEU A 226 -6.55 9.83 -11.69
N ARG A 227 -6.43 11.03 -11.11
CA ARG A 227 -5.18 11.78 -11.02
C ARG A 227 -4.63 11.69 -9.60
N GLU A 228 -3.35 11.31 -9.50
CA GLU A 228 -2.57 11.37 -8.26
C GLU A 228 -1.61 12.56 -8.35
N THR A 229 -1.59 13.38 -7.30
CA THR A 229 -0.67 14.52 -7.17
C THR A 229 0.28 14.26 -6.00
N HIS A 230 1.56 14.47 -6.23
CA HIS A 230 2.64 14.39 -5.26
C HIS A 230 3.15 15.80 -4.96
N ALA A 231 3.25 16.17 -3.69
CA ALA A 231 3.88 17.41 -3.27
C ALA A 231 4.88 17.14 -2.14
N LEU A 232 6.03 17.83 -2.19
CA LEU A 232 7.01 17.86 -1.12
C LEU A 232 7.17 19.31 -0.63
N ASN A 233 6.86 19.54 0.64
CA ASN A 233 6.90 20.84 1.27
C ASN A 233 8.17 21.05 2.10
N ASP A 234 8.80 22.21 1.87
CA ASP A 234 10.07 22.72 2.42
C ASP A 234 10.19 22.69 3.97
N ARG A 235 9.08 22.78 4.71
CA ARG A 235 9.10 23.07 6.16
C ARG A 235 9.89 22.10 7.05
N PHE A 236 10.18 20.89 6.60
CA PHE A 236 10.93 19.90 7.38
C PHE A 236 12.40 19.73 6.94
N LEU A 237 12.77 20.19 5.74
CA LEU A 237 14.09 20.00 5.15
C LEU A 237 14.51 21.26 4.37
N PRO A 238 15.16 22.25 5.03
CA PRO A 238 15.40 23.59 4.50
C PRO A 238 16.30 23.67 3.25
N ASP A 239 16.88 22.54 2.82
CA ASP A 239 17.74 22.44 1.63
C ASP A 239 17.08 21.69 0.45
N LEU A 240 15.84 21.19 0.60
CA LEU A 240 15.16 20.46 -0.47
C LEU A 240 14.27 21.36 -1.33
N VAL A 241 14.46 21.26 -2.64
CA VAL A 241 13.59 21.90 -3.64
C VAL A 241 12.16 21.34 -3.51
N THR A 242 11.18 22.23 -3.43
CA THR A 242 9.76 21.90 -3.52
C THR A 242 9.51 21.11 -4.80
N TYR A 243 9.06 19.86 -4.65
CA TYR A 243 8.69 19.01 -5.78
C TYR A 243 7.16 18.94 -5.85
N GLU A 244 6.62 19.23 -7.04
CA GLU A 244 5.23 18.93 -7.37
C GLU A 244 5.21 18.06 -8.62
N GLY A 245 4.59 16.89 -8.51
CA GLY A 245 4.44 15.92 -9.58
C GLY A 245 3.00 15.46 -9.70
N GLN A 246 2.64 14.96 -10.88
CA GLN A 246 1.32 14.36 -11.09
C GLN A 246 1.44 13.15 -12.01
N ARG A 247 0.52 12.20 -11.85
CA ARG A 247 0.32 11.11 -12.80
C ARG A 247 -1.16 10.77 -12.95
N ILE A 248 -1.51 10.26 -14.12
CA ILE A 248 -2.78 9.58 -14.34
C ILE A 248 -2.59 8.14 -13.90
N VAL A 249 -3.35 7.72 -12.89
CA VAL A 249 -3.29 6.37 -12.32
C VAL A 249 -3.94 5.37 -13.27
N THR A 250 -5.13 5.71 -13.77
CA THR A 250 -5.91 4.91 -14.71
C THR A 250 -7.03 5.75 -15.35
N GLU A 251 -7.57 5.27 -16.47
CA GLU A 251 -8.68 5.86 -17.20
C GLU A 251 -9.77 4.80 -17.46
N TRP A 252 -11.03 5.22 -17.43
CA TRP A 252 -12.20 4.38 -17.67
C TRP A 252 -13.10 5.05 -18.72
N PRO A 253 -12.99 4.65 -20.00
CA PRO A 253 -13.87 5.16 -21.04
C PRO A 253 -15.30 4.64 -20.84
N LEU A 254 -16.27 5.53 -20.98
CA LEU A 254 -17.68 5.20 -20.81
C LEU A 254 -18.35 4.93 -22.15
N SER A 255 -19.29 3.99 -22.14
CA SER A 255 -20.08 3.68 -23.33
C SER A 255 -21.14 4.76 -23.58
N LEU A 256 -21.20 5.25 -24.82
CA LEU A 256 -22.20 6.22 -25.26
C LEU A 256 -23.24 5.54 -26.14
N ASP A 257 -24.52 5.81 -25.88
CA ASP A 257 -25.62 5.29 -26.70
C ASP A 257 -25.62 5.96 -28.09
N ALA A 258 -25.27 5.19 -29.12
CA ALA A 258 -25.20 5.65 -30.51
C ALA A 258 -26.53 6.18 -31.07
N THR A 259 -27.66 5.85 -30.43
CA THR A 259 -28.99 6.30 -30.86
C THR A 259 -29.31 7.72 -30.40
N GLY A 260 -28.64 8.26 -29.37
CA GLY A 260 -28.86 9.62 -28.85
C GLY A 260 -30.25 9.86 -28.23
N ILE A 261 -31.08 8.83 -28.09
CA ILE A 261 -32.46 8.91 -27.56
C ILE A 261 -32.48 8.94 -26.03
N ARG A 262 -31.53 8.24 -25.39
CA ARG A 262 -31.44 8.15 -23.93
C ARG A 262 -30.44 9.16 -23.39
N ILE A 263 -30.77 9.72 -22.23
CA ILE A 263 -29.88 10.54 -21.42
C ILE A 263 -28.74 9.61 -20.94
N PRO A 264 -27.46 9.85 -21.31
CA PRO A 264 -26.37 9.02 -20.82
C PRO A 264 -26.34 9.02 -19.30
N ALA A 265 -26.48 7.83 -18.71
CA ALA A 265 -26.43 7.61 -17.28
C ALA A 265 -25.61 6.35 -17.01
N TRP A 266 -24.66 6.44 -16.08
CA TRP A 266 -23.74 5.38 -15.73
C TRP A 266 -23.82 5.12 -14.23
N GLN A 267 -24.03 3.85 -13.88
CA GLN A 267 -23.92 3.35 -12.52
C GLN A 267 -22.86 2.26 -12.57
N GLU A 268 -21.61 2.66 -12.36
CA GLU A 268 -20.45 1.80 -12.59
C GLU A 268 -19.56 1.72 -11.36
N TYR A 269 -18.74 0.67 -11.34
CA TYR A 269 -17.71 0.45 -10.34
C TYR A 269 -16.37 0.48 -11.05
N LEU A 270 -15.63 1.57 -10.88
CA LEU A 270 -14.37 1.80 -11.59
C LEU A 270 -13.23 1.03 -10.90
N GLU A 271 -12.61 0.09 -11.60
CA GLU A 271 -11.58 -0.78 -11.01
C GLU A 271 -10.25 -0.04 -10.78
N LEU A 272 -9.77 -0.03 -9.52
CA LEU A 272 -8.47 0.54 -9.19
C LEU A 272 -7.31 -0.44 -9.49
N PRO A 273 -6.14 0.08 -9.89
CA PRO A 273 -4.98 -0.78 -10.12
C PRO A 273 -4.55 -1.54 -8.87
N LYS A 274 -4.40 -2.86 -8.98
CA LYS A 274 -3.88 -3.74 -7.93
C LYS A 274 -2.34 -3.74 -7.84
N VAL A 275 -1.70 -2.64 -8.22
CA VAL A 275 -0.23 -2.49 -8.19
C VAL A 275 0.11 -1.23 -7.43
N VAL A 276 0.59 -1.38 -6.20
CA VAL A 276 0.86 -0.27 -5.26
C VAL A 276 1.89 0.74 -5.78
N ARG A 277 2.79 0.30 -6.69
CA ARG A 277 3.73 1.23 -7.35
C ARG A 277 3.07 2.14 -8.38
N ARG A 278 1.89 1.77 -8.91
CA ARG A 278 1.12 2.53 -9.90
C ARG A 278 -0.01 3.36 -9.28
N CYS A 279 -0.47 2.98 -8.09
CA CYS A 279 -1.50 3.65 -7.32
C CYS A 279 -1.13 3.55 -5.85
N SER A 280 -0.90 4.67 -5.17
CA SER A 280 -0.55 4.68 -3.75
C SER A 280 -1.73 5.15 -2.89
N PRO A 281 -1.77 4.86 -1.58
CA PRO A 281 -2.75 5.50 -0.71
C PRO A 281 -2.48 7.00 -0.62
N ASP A 282 -3.53 7.76 -0.27
CA ASP A 282 -3.38 9.16 0.15
C ASP A 282 -2.52 9.20 1.41
N PHE A 283 -1.64 10.19 1.45
CA PHE A 283 -0.58 10.24 2.45
C PHE A 283 -0.23 11.70 2.73
N ASN A 284 -0.08 12.08 3.99
CA ASN A 284 0.35 13.43 4.36
C ASN A 284 1.21 13.43 5.62
N ILE A 285 2.50 13.19 5.46
CA ILE A 285 3.44 13.02 6.56
C ILE A 285 4.83 13.52 6.14
N CYS A 286 5.59 14.11 7.07
CA CYS A 286 6.98 14.55 6.84
C CYS A 286 7.13 15.51 5.64
N GLY A 287 6.13 16.36 5.42
CA GLY A 287 6.12 17.28 4.27
C GLY A 287 5.82 16.62 2.93
N ILE A 288 5.64 15.30 2.86
CA ILE A 288 5.22 14.57 1.67
C ILE A 288 3.70 14.48 1.67
N THR A 289 3.07 14.94 0.60
CA THR A 289 1.62 14.87 0.40
C THR A 289 1.29 14.15 -0.89
N ILE A 290 0.32 13.24 -0.82
CA ILE A 290 -0.24 12.49 -1.93
C ILE A 290 -1.74 12.60 -1.84
N LYS A 291 -2.33 13.03 -2.95
CA LYS A 291 -3.78 13.23 -3.03
C LYS A 291 -4.31 12.66 -4.32
N HIS A 292 -5.49 12.09 -4.25
CA HIS A 292 -6.21 11.61 -5.41
C HIS A 292 -7.40 12.50 -5.75
N THR A 293 -7.64 12.65 -7.04
CA THR A 293 -8.82 13.36 -7.56
C THR A 293 -9.36 12.61 -8.75
N LEU A 294 -10.62 12.21 -8.65
CA LEU A 294 -11.36 11.61 -9.75
C LEU A 294 -11.86 12.72 -10.67
N HIS A 295 -11.63 12.57 -11.97
CA HIS A 295 -12.09 13.49 -12.99
C HIS A 295 -13.09 12.81 -13.89
N PHE A 296 -14.18 13.50 -14.17
CA PHE A 296 -15.12 13.15 -15.22
C PHE A 296 -14.92 14.10 -16.39
N GLU A 297 -14.57 13.55 -17.54
CA GLU A 297 -14.29 14.29 -18.77
C GLU A 297 -15.27 13.89 -19.86
N ALA A 298 -15.75 14.87 -20.63
CA ALA A 298 -16.54 14.62 -21.81
C ALA A 298 -16.20 15.60 -22.94
N THR A 299 -16.28 15.11 -24.17
CA THR A 299 -16.11 15.91 -25.39
C THR A 299 -17.47 16.19 -26.01
N LEU A 300 -17.74 17.47 -26.23
CA LEU A 300 -18.98 17.97 -26.83
C LEU A 300 -18.68 18.43 -28.27
N GLY A 301 -19.37 17.85 -29.24
CA GLY A 301 -19.34 18.25 -30.64
C GLY A 301 -20.57 19.09 -31.01
N ASP A 302 -20.35 20.20 -31.71
CA ASP A 302 -21.42 21.01 -32.31
C ASP A 302 -21.78 20.54 -33.73
N SER A 303 -22.90 21.04 -34.27
CA SER A 303 -23.34 20.76 -35.65
C SER A 303 -22.32 21.15 -36.72
N ASP A 304 -21.44 22.11 -36.40
CA ASP A 304 -20.41 22.65 -37.30
C ASP A 304 -19.12 21.80 -37.29
N GLY A 305 -19.08 20.72 -36.50
CA GLY A 305 -17.94 19.80 -36.41
C GLY A 305 -16.83 20.22 -35.44
N ALA A 306 -17.00 21.32 -34.71
CA ALA A 306 -16.10 21.72 -33.64
C ALA A 306 -16.32 20.85 -32.39
N GLU A 307 -15.24 20.33 -31.80
CA GLU A 307 -15.26 19.56 -30.55
C GLU A 307 -14.58 20.35 -29.42
N LEU A 308 -15.21 20.37 -28.25
CA LEU A 308 -14.69 21.01 -27.03
C LEU A 308 -14.71 20.02 -25.87
N GLU A 309 -13.61 19.96 -25.14
CA GLU A 309 -13.45 19.11 -23.96
C GLU A 309 -13.84 19.86 -22.69
N TYR A 310 -14.62 19.18 -21.84
CA TYR A 310 -15.02 19.68 -20.53
C TYR A 310 -14.74 18.65 -19.45
N GLN A 311 -14.45 19.13 -18.24
CA GLN A 311 -14.19 18.26 -17.10
C GLN A 311 -14.77 18.80 -15.80
N VAL A 312 -15.02 17.89 -14.87
CA VAL A 312 -15.33 18.18 -13.46
C VAL A 312 -14.56 17.21 -12.56
N SER A 313 -14.18 17.67 -11.37
CA SER A 313 -13.29 16.93 -10.47
C SER A 313 -13.92 16.71 -9.10
N ILE A 314 -13.74 15.51 -8.53
CA ILE A 314 -14.19 15.13 -7.20
C ILE A 314 -12.98 14.58 -6.42
N PRO A 315 -12.59 15.17 -5.28
CA PRO A 315 -11.51 14.62 -4.46
C PRO A 315 -11.94 13.31 -3.80
N VAL A 316 -11.05 12.33 -3.81
CA VAL A 316 -11.24 11.01 -3.17
C VAL A 316 -10.03 10.72 -2.30
N VAL A 317 -10.19 9.84 -1.32
CA VAL A 317 -9.14 9.43 -0.38
C VAL A 317 -8.89 7.94 -0.59
N LEU A 318 -7.69 7.58 -1.05
CA LEU A 318 -7.30 6.19 -1.15
C LEU A 318 -6.64 5.71 0.14
N PHE A 319 -6.97 4.51 0.61
CA PHE A 319 -6.33 3.91 1.79
C PHE A 319 -6.11 2.41 1.59
N VAL A 320 -5.23 1.80 2.39
CA VAL A 320 -5.08 0.34 2.41
C VAL A 320 -6.07 -0.24 3.41
N SER A 321 -7.00 -1.08 2.93
CA SER A 321 -7.99 -1.73 3.79
C SER A 321 -7.40 -2.94 4.51
N PRO A 322 -7.78 -3.21 5.77
CA PRO A 322 -7.42 -4.44 6.48
C PRO A 322 -7.88 -5.73 5.78
N GLU A 323 -8.96 -5.64 5.00
CA GLU A 323 -9.53 -6.73 4.20
C GLU A 323 -8.77 -6.95 2.90
N LEU A 324 -8.15 -5.90 2.35
CA LEU A 324 -7.27 -6.00 1.18
C LEU A 324 -5.83 -5.53 1.50
N PRO A 325 -5.12 -6.24 2.40
CA PRO A 325 -3.86 -5.77 2.95
C PRO A 325 -2.72 -5.91 1.94
N VAL A 326 -1.71 -5.05 2.10
CA VAL A 326 -0.50 -5.04 1.25
C VAL A 326 0.70 -5.53 2.05
N ASN A 327 1.35 -6.58 1.56
CA ASN A 327 2.51 -7.17 2.20
C ASN A 327 3.77 -6.29 2.11
N GLY A 328 4.83 -6.67 2.83
CA GLY A 328 6.17 -6.07 2.86
C GLY A 328 6.72 -5.70 1.48
N TRP A 329 6.41 -6.52 0.48
CA TRP A 329 6.89 -6.39 -0.89
C TRP A 329 6.03 -5.48 -1.78
N GLY A 330 4.90 -4.98 -1.27
CA GLY A 330 3.96 -4.15 -2.03
C GLY A 330 3.01 -4.95 -2.91
N VAL A 331 2.74 -6.20 -2.54
CA VAL A 331 1.78 -7.10 -3.19
C VAL A 331 0.58 -7.29 -2.29
N PHE A 332 -0.63 -7.28 -2.85
CA PHE A 332 -1.85 -7.57 -2.10
C PHE A 332 -1.81 -9.01 -1.57
N ALA A 333 -2.04 -9.19 -0.27
CA ALA A 333 -1.88 -10.49 0.38
C ALA A 333 -3.10 -11.41 0.19
N GLN A 334 -4.24 -10.88 -0.24
CA GLN A 334 -5.40 -11.67 -0.66
C GLN A 334 -5.47 -11.74 -2.19
N GLU A 335 -5.52 -12.96 -2.72
CA GLU A 335 -6.00 -13.22 -4.08
C GLU A 335 -7.54 -13.15 -4.11
N PRO A 336 -8.17 -12.74 -5.22
CA PRO A 336 -9.62 -12.63 -5.30
C PRO A 336 -10.29 -13.97 -4.98
N ILE A 337 -11.36 -13.94 -4.18
CA ILE A 337 -12.16 -15.12 -3.84
C ILE A 337 -12.85 -15.57 -5.13
N ILE A 338 -12.23 -16.53 -5.83
CA ILE A 338 -12.82 -17.19 -6.99
C ILE A 338 -14.01 -18.02 -6.48
N GLY A 339 -15.24 -17.57 -6.73
CA GLY A 339 -16.46 -18.35 -6.49
C GLY A 339 -17.62 -17.65 -5.77
N THR A 340 -17.53 -16.35 -5.48
CA THR A 340 -18.69 -15.56 -5.00
C THR A 340 -19.43 -14.92 -6.17
N ASP A 341 -20.74 -14.73 -6.02
CA ASP A 341 -21.59 -14.00 -6.97
C ASP A 341 -20.96 -12.61 -7.27
N ASP A 342 -20.78 -12.28 -8.55
CA ASP A 342 -20.04 -11.08 -9.00
C ASP A 342 -20.58 -9.79 -8.36
N ALA A 343 -21.88 -9.74 -8.06
CA ALA A 343 -22.51 -8.60 -7.39
C ALA A 343 -22.06 -8.46 -5.93
N VAL A 344 -22.02 -9.55 -5.17
CA VAL A 344 -21.59 -9.57 -3.76
C VAL A 344 -20.11 -9.24 -3.65
N HIS A 345 -19.29 -9.74 -4.59
CA HIS A 345 -17.86 -9.43 -4.64
C HIS A 345 -17.60 -7.96 -4.98
N LYS A 346 -18.38 -7.37 -5.89
CA LYS A 346 -18.27 -5.94 -6.23
C LYS A 346 -18.70 -5.04 -5.08
N ASP A 347 -19.79 -5.39 -4.39
CA ASP A 347 -20.22 -4.64 -3.23
C ASP A 347 -19.13 -4.64 -2.15
N ALA A 348 -18.58 -5.81 -1.79
CA ALA A 348 -17.48 -5.90 -0.81
C ALA A 348 -16.23 -5.10 -1.21
N LEU A 349 -15.81 -5.11 -2.48
CA LEU A 349 -14.66 -4.32 -2.96
C LEU A 349 -14.95 -2.82 -3.08
N SER A 350 -16.23 -2.45 -3.01
CA SER A 350 -16.70 -1.07 -3.05
C SER A 350 -17.16 -0.58 -1.68
N GLU A 351 -17.07 -1.38 -0.62
CA GLU A 351 -17.30 -0.90 0.74
C GLU A 351 -16.21 0.12 1.08
N GLY A 352 -16.59 1.26 1.64
CA GLY A 352 -15.64 2.27 2.09
C GLY A 352 -14.98 1.86 3.41
N ILE A 353 -14.89 2.76 4.37
CA ILE A 353 -14.50 2.43 5.74
C ILE A 353 -15.60 1.52 6.34
N HIS A 354 -15.23 0.33 6.81
CA HIS A 354 -16.20 -0.59 7.44
C HIS A 354 -16.97 0.11 8.55
N VAL A 355 -18.29 0.16 8.44
CA VAL A 355 -19.16 0.56 9.56
C VAL A 355 -19.09 -0.56 10.61
N PRO A 356 -18.95 -0.25 11.92
CA PRO A 356 -19.01 -1.28 12.96
C PRO A 356 -20.22 -2.19 12.80
N PRO A 357 -20.15 -3.46 13.25
CA PRO A 357 -21.21 -4.43 13.02
C PRO A 357 -22.57 -3.85 13.40
N LYS A 358 -23.56 -4.02 12.52
CA LYS A 358 -24.95 -3.71 12.84
C LYS A 358 -25.31 -4.54 14.07
N TYR A 359 -25.39 -3.90 15.23
CA TYR A 359 -25.99 -4.50 16.41
C TYR A 359 -27.45 -4.76 16.05
N ILE A 360 -27.77 -6.04 15.85
CA ILE A 360 -29.15 -6.50 15.69
C ILE A 360 -29.91 -5.98 16.91
N GLU A 361 -31.01 -5.25 16.70
CA GLU A 361 -31.93 -4.88 17.78
C GLU A 361 -32.31 -6.16 18.54
N GLU A 362 -32.03 -6.14 19.84
CA GLU A 362 -32.19 -7.26 20.75
C GLU A 362 -33.59 -7.88 20.65
N VAL A 363 -33.67 -9.12 20.17
CA VAL A 363 -34.76 -10.01 20.57
C VAL A 363 -34.18 -11.01 21.58
N GLY A 364 -34.23 -10.57 22.84
CA GLY A 364 -34.32 -11.36 24.07
C GLY A 364 -33.51 -12.66 24.18
N GLY A 365 -32.51 -12.65 25.06
CA GLY A 365 -31.95 -13.87 25.62
C GLY A 365 -30.59 -13.67 26.27
N ILE A 366 -30.59 -13.38 27.57
CA ILE A 366 -29.42 -13.38 28.45
C ILE A 366 -28.61 -14.66 28.27
N ASN A 367 -27.28 -14.54 28.08
CA ASN A 367 -26.26 -15.39 28.73
C ASN A 367 -24.84 -14.84 28.50
N ASP A 368 -24.26 -14.39 29.61
CA ASP A 368 -22.85 -14.32 30.02
C ASP A 368 -21.75 -13.83 29.05
N CYS A 369 -21.21 -12.66 29.39
CA CYS A 369 -19.93 -12.15 28.90
C CYS A 369 -18.79 -13.14 29.19
N ALA A 370 -18.25 -13.76 28.15
CA ALA A 370 -16.98 -14.45 28.23
C ALA A 370 -15.88 -13.44 28.61
N SER A 371 -15.26 -13.68 29.76
CA SER A 371 -14.10 -12.92 30.24
C SER A 371 -12.93 -13.08 29.26
N PRO A 372 -12.06 -12.07 29.10
CA PRO A 372 -10.84 -12.22 28.30
C PRO A 372 -9.96 -13.34 28.88
N PRO A 373 -9.25 -14.11 28.01
CA PRO A 373 -8.35 -15.15 28.50
C PRO A 373 -7.22 -14.52 29.34
N PRO A 374 -6.79 -15.18 30.42
CA PRO A 374 -5.73 -14.67 31.27
C PRO A 374 -4.38 -14.60 30.51
N PRO A 375 -3.48 -13.68 30.91
CA PRO A 375 -2.12 -13.63 30.37
C PRO A 375 -1.36 -14.93 30.67
N TYR A 376 -0.52 -15.36 29.73
CA TYR A 376 0.35 -16.52 29.91
C TYR A 376 1.34 -16.27 31.06
N ASP A 377 1.33 -17.20 32.02
CA ASP A 377 2.28 -17.25 33.14
C ASP A 377 3.62 -17.83 32.64
N PRO A 378 4.79 -17.26 33.01
CA PRO A 378 6.07 -17.75 32.56
C PRO A 378 6.59 -18.85 33.49
N PHE A 379 6.53 -20.10 33.04
CA PHE A 379 7.41 -21.18 33.53
C PHE A 379 7.97 -21.98 32.36
#